data_AF-A0A210QFV0-F1
#
_entry.id   AF-A0A210QFV0-F1
#
_cell.length_a   1.000
_cell.length_b   1.000
_cell.length_c   1.000
_cell.angle_alpha   90.00
_cell.angle_beta   90.00
_cell.angle_gamma   90.00
#
_symmetry.space_group_name_H-M   'P 1'
#
loop_
_entity.id
_entity.type
_entity.pdbx_description
1 polymer ?
#
loop_
_entity_poly.entity_id
_entity_poly.type
_entity_poly.pdbx_seq_one_letter_code
_entity_poly.pdbx_strand_id
1 'polypeptide(L)'
;MLRRDCEHIVDKPSEDEWWKAVPYNNPSERTKFVPMNYIQMTPHKWYKGKISRKKAEEILLKDHYPDGNFLLRDSESSPGDFSLSIRFNKDVQHFKILRDGSGKFFLWVVKFPSITKLIDYHKQASVSRTETIILKEVQDDNVPAQTTQKVTCMYDFKPVDDDELPFSKGDQIEVVEKDIVDSWWKGKNLSTGKIGLFPINYVKK
;
A
#
# COMPACT_ATOMS: atom_id res chain seq x y z
N MET A 1 -6.64 9.57 23.86
CA MET A 1 -6.01 8.48 24.64
C MET A 1 -6.46 7.16 24.05
N LEU A 2 -5.67 6.21 23.57
CA LEU A 2 -4.23 6.01 23.39
C LEU A 2 -4.11 5.40 21.98
N ARG A 3 -3.50 6.11 21.02
CA ARG A 3 -3.14 5.52 19.72
C ARG A 3 -1.92 4.63 19.98
N ARG A 4 -2.05 3.32 19.79
CA ARG A 4 -0.92 2.39 19.81
C ARG A 4 -0.87 1.69 18.47
N ASP A 5 0.17 2.00 17.72
CA ASP A 5 0.50 1.38 16.46
C ASP A 5 0.61 -0.14 16.66
N CYS A 6 -0.27 -0.90 16.00
CA CYS A 6 -0.25 -2.36 16.03
C CYS A 6 0.29 -2.87 14.68
N GLU A 7 1.58 -3.20 14.64
CA GLU A 7 2.27 -3.62 13.40
C GLU A 7 2.06 -5.11 13.04
N HIS A 8 1.34 -5.89 13.84
CA HIS A 8 1.23 -7.35 13.63
C HIS A 8 -0.21 -7.85 13.75
N ILE A 9 -0.90 -7.91 12.62
CA ILE A 9 -2.17 -8.64 12.47
C ILE A 9 -1.86 -10.07 12.02
N VAL A 10 -2.42 -11.05 12.74
CA VAL A 10 -2.11 -12.47 12.58
C VAL A 10 -3.14 -13.17 11.68
N ASP A 11 -4.34 -12.61 11.51
CA ASP A 11 -5.39 -13.24 10.70
C ASP A 11 -6.53 -12.28 10.32
N LYS A 12 -7.22 -12.56 9.21
CA LYS A 12 -8.52 -11.98 8.84
C LYS A 12 -9.65 -12.83 9.45
N PRO A 13 -10.62 -12.25 10.17
CA PRO A 13 -11.72 -13.00 10.76
C PRO A 13 -13.00 -12.95 9.91
N SER A 14 -13.83 -13.97 10.19
CA SER A 14 -15.20 -14.17 9.77
C SER A 14 -16.10 -12.96 10.00
N GLU A 15 -17.05 -12.79 9.08
CA GLU A 15 -18.33 -12.04 9.03
C GLU A 15 -18.68 -10.88 10.00
N ASP A 16 -18.00 -10.68 11.13
CA ASP A 16 -18.37 -9.74 12.20
C ASP A 16 -17.20 -8.83 12.63
N GLU A 17 -16.69 -7.92 11.80
CA GLU A 17 -15.99 -6.66 12.22
C GLU A 17 -14.84 -6.66 13.29
N TRP A 18 -14.21 -7.80 13.66
CA TRP A 18 -13.23 -7.87 14.77
C TRP A 18 -11.87 -8.53 14.44
N TRP A 19 -10.77 -7.79 14.32
CA TRP A 19 -9.42 -8.36 14.08
C TRP A 19 -8.86 -9.18 15.25
N LYS A 20 -8.07 -10.23 14.97
CA LYS A 20 -7.29 -10.96 15.98
C LYS A 20 -5.83 -10.48 15.99
N ALA A 21 -5.37 -9.92 17.11
CA ALA A 21 -4.04 -9.31 17.27
C ALA A 21 -3.27 -9.85 18.48
N VAL A 22 -1.93 -9.82 18.42
CA VAL A 22 -1.03 -10.13 19.55
C VAL A 22 -0.39 -8.82 20.04
N PRO A 23 -0.35 -8.53 21.35
CA PRO A 23 0.26 -7.31 21.87
C PRO A 23 1.78 -7.26 21.60
N TYR A 24 2.26 -6.13 21.06
CA TYR A 24 3.69 -5.89 20.77
C TYR A 24 4.60 -6.10 22.00
N ASN A 25 4.15 -5.64 23.16
CA ASN A 25 4.95 -5.69 24.40
C ASN A 25 5.04 -7.09 25.02
N ASN A 26 4.25 -8.07 24.56
CA ASN A 26 4.30 -9.42 25.12
C ASN A 26 3.79 -10.49 24.12
N PRO A 27 4.67 -11.05 23.27
CA PRO A 27 4.33 -12.07 22.28
C PRO A 27 3.79 -13.39 22.87
N SER A 28 3.93 -13.60 24.18
CA SER A 28 3.46 -14.80 24.89
C SER A 28 2.01 -14.68 25.40
N GLU A 29 1.40 -13.49 25.30
CA GLU A 29 0.05 -13.25 25.77
C GLU A 29 -1.01 -13.74 24.76
N ARG A 30 -2.16 -14.24 25.25
CA ARG A 30 -3.27 -14.73 24.41
C ARG A 30 -3.70 -13.65 23.41
N THR A 31 -4.04 -14.09 22.19
CA THR A 31 -4.58 -13.25 21.12
C THR A 31 -5.82 -12.49 21.60
N LYS A 32 -5.89 -11.19 21.33
CA LYS A 32 -7.02 -10.31 21.68
C LYS A 32 -7.79 -9.92 20.41
N PHE A 33 -9.08 -9.66 20.56
CA PHE A 33 -9.92 -9.12 19.49
C PHE A 33 -9.88 -7.60 19.52
N VAL A 34 -9.70 -6.96 18.37
CA VAL A 34 -9.66 -5.50 18.23
C VAL A 34 -10.70 -5.07 17.18
N PRO A 35 -11.60 -4.13 17.51
CA PRO A 35 -12.57 -3.61 16.55
C PRO A 35 -11.88 -3.04 15.31
N MET A 36 -12.44 -3.28 14.11
CA MET A 36 -11.89 -2.78 12.85
C MET A 36 -11.65 -1.26 12.83
N ASN A 37 -12.51 -0.48 13.49
CA ASN A 37 -12.44 0.97 13.57
C ASN A 37 -11.41 1.50 14.60
N TYR A 38 -10.76 0.62 15.38
CA TYR A 38 -9.76 0.98 16.40
C TYR A 38 -8.31 0.76 15.92
N ILE A 39 -8.10 0.23 14.71
CA ILE A 39 -6.77 0.05 14.11
C ILE A 39 -6.73 0.82 12.79
N GLN A 40 -5.94 1.90 12.75
CA GLN A 40 -5.53 2.49 11.47
C GLN A 40 -4.37 1.63 10.94
N MET A 41 -4.65 0.68 10.06
CA MET A 41 -3.57 0.01 9.32
C MET A 41 -2.86 1.09 8.53
N THR A 42 -1.60 1.41 8.85
CA THR A 42 -0.74 2.11 7.89
C THR A 42 -0.68 1.20 6.66
N PRO A 43 -1.33 1.56 5.54
CA PRO A 43 -1.35 0.69 4.39
C PRO A 43 0.09 0.55 3.93
N HIS A 44 0.66 -0.65 3.99
CA HIS A 44 1.96 -0.85 3.38
C HIS A 44 1.85 -0.44 1.91
N LYS A 45 2.80 0.35 1.40
CA LYS A 45 2.76 0.90 0.02
C LYS A 45 2.50 -0.17 -1.04
N TRP A 46 2.92 -1.41 -0.77
CA TRP A 46 2.73 -2.58 -1.63
C TRP A 46 1.32 -3.20 -1.57
N TYR A 47 0.50 -2.99 -0.53
CA TYR A 47 -0.88 -3.49 -0.52
C TYR A 47 -1.82 -2.48 -1.21
N LYS A 48 -2.48 -2.94 -2.26
CA LYS A 48 -3.38 -2.12 -3.10
C LYS A 48 -4.86 -2.48 -2.94
N GLY A 49 -5.21 -3.36 -2.02
CA GLY A 49 -6.60 -3.77 -1.79
C GLY A 49 -7.24 -4.39 -3.03
N LYS A 50 -8.50 -4.03 -3.30
CA LYS A 50 -9.34 -4.55 -4.39
C LYS A 50 -9.00 -3.91 -5.75
N ILE A 51 -7.79 -4.15 -6.25
CA ILE A 51 -7.44 -3.85 -7.64
C ILE A 51 -7.46 -5.12 -8.50
N SER A 52 -7.83 -4.96 -9.78
CA SER A 52 -7.86 -6.07 -10.73
C SER A 52 -6.46 -6.53 -11.12
N ARG A 53 -6.36 -7.76 -11.64
CA ARG A 53 -5.14 -8.29 -12.26
C ARG A 53 -4.61 -7.34 -13.33
N LYS A 54 -5.49 -6.89 -14.22
CA LYS A 54 -5.15 -5.93 -15.28
C LYS A 54 -4.64 -4.62 -14.71
N LYS A 55 -5.25 -4.11 -13.63
CA LYS A 55 -4.76 -2.88 -12.99
C LYS A 55 -3.39 -3.05 -12.35
N ALA A 56 -3.12 -4.22 -11.77
CA ALA A 56 -1.80 -4.55 -11.25
C ALA A 56 -0.74 -4.58 -12.35
N GLU A 57 -1.06 -5.17 -13.51
CA GLU A 57 -0.20 -5.16 -14.70
C GLU A 57 0.12 -3.74 -15.16
N GLU A 58 -0.91 -2.89 -15.32
CA GLU A 58 -0.75 -1.47 -15.68
C GLU A 58 0.15 -0.69 -14.72
N ILE A 59 0.10 -1.00 -13.42
CA ILE A 59 0.94 -0.35 -12.41
C ILE A 59 2.38 -0.83 -12.53
N LEU A 60 2.60 -2.15 -12.55
CA LEU A 60 3.93 -2.76 -12.47
C LEU A 60 4.74 -2.63 -13.76
N LEU A 61 4.06 -2.54 -14.92
CA LEU A 61 4.72 -2.39 -16.23
C LEU A 61 5.18 -0.97 -16.54
N LYS A 62 4.89 0.03 -15.69
CA LYS A 62 5.44 1.39 -15.87
C LYS A 62 6.96 1.36 -15.87
N ASP A 63 7.58 2.10 -16.79
CA ASP A 63 9.02 2.02 -17.07
C ASP A 63 9.93 2.32 -15.86
N HIS A 64 9.43 3.08 -14.89
CA HIS A 64 10.19 3.42 -13.70
C HIS A 64 10.30 2.29 -12.66
N TYR A 65 9.54 1.20 -12.81
CA TYR A 65 9.59 0.07 -11.88
C TYR A 65 10.58 -1.01 -12.36
N PRO A 66 11.58 -1.39 -11.54
CA PRO A 66 12.52 -2.43 -11.90
C PRO A 66 11.94 -3.84 -11.71
N ASP A 67 12.61 -4.83 -12.29
CA ASP A 67 12.33 -6.24 -12.02
C ASP A 67 12.49 -6.57 -10.54
N GLY A 68 11.51 -7.31 -10.01
CA GLY A 68 11.35 -7.56 -8.58
C GLY A 68 10.33 -6.64 -7.90
N ASN A 69 9.95 -5.52 -8.54
CA ASN A 69 8.91 -4.65 -7.98
C ASN A 69 7.56 -5.37 -7.92
N PHE A 70 6.85 -5.22 -6.82
CA PHE A 70 5.67 -6.03 -6.54
C PHE A 70 4.56 -5.23 -5.87
N LEU A 71 3.37 -5.82 -5.89
CA LEU A 71 2.24 -5.39 -5.09
C LEU A 71 1.41 -6.61 -4.64
N LEU A 72 0.73 -6.44 -3.53
CA LEU A 72 -0.27 -7.35 -3.01
C LEU A 72 -1.66 -6.80 -3.33
N ARG A 73 -2.55 -7.67 -3.78
CA ARG A 73 -3.96 -7.34 -4.06
C ARG A 73 -4.88 -8.45 -3.57
N ASP A 74 -6.14 -8.10 -3.40
CA ASP A 74 -7.20 -9.08 -3.18
C ASP A 74 -7.33 -9.97 -4.43
N SER A 75 -7.58 -11.26 -4.21
CA SER A 75 -7.75 -12.24 -5.29
C SER A 75 -9.13 -12.11 -5.94
N GLU A 76 -9.16 -11.87 -7.25
CA GLU A 76 -10.42 -11.80 -8.02
C GLU A 76 -11.07 -13.18 -8.20
N SER A 77 -10.26 -14.23 -8.33
CA SER A 77 -10.75 -15.58 -8.56
C SER A 77 -11.10 -16.33 -7.27
N SER A 78 -10.75 -15.79 -6.11
CA SER A 78 -11.01 -16.44 -4.81
C SER A 78 -11.25 -15.37 -3.75
N PRO A 79 -12.51 -14.95 -3.56
CA PRO A 79 -12.86 -13.96 -2.55
C PRO A 79 -12.34 -14.36 -1.16
N GLY A 80 -11.63 -13.45 -0.50
CA GLY A 80 -11.00 -13.70 0.80
C GLY A 80 -9.52 -14.11 0.73
N ASP A 81 -9.03 -14.53 -0.44
CA ASP A 81 -7.61 -14.82 -0.67
C ASP A 81 -6.86 -13.60 -1.23
N PHE A 82 -5.52 -13.71 -1.28
CA PHE A 82 -4.63 -12.68 -1.82
C PHE A 82 -3.85 -13.18 -3.02
N SER A 83 -3.49 -12.24 -3.90
CA SER A 83 -2.57 -12.46 -5.02
C SER A 83 -1.37 -11.51 -4.92
N LEU A 84 -0.17 -12.07 -5.02
CA LEU A 84 1.08 -11.32 -5.14
C LEU A 84 1.39 -11.13 -6.63
N SER A 85 1.48 -9.89 -7.09
CA SER A 85 1.81 -9.55 -8.47
C SER A 85 3.20 -8.93 -8.52
N ILE A 86 4.08 -9.39 -9.40
CA ILE A 86 5.48 -8.97 -9.46
C ILE A 86 5.94 -8.78 -10.91
N ARG A 87 6.63 -7.68 -11.17
CA ARG A 87 7.29 -7.42 -12.46
C ARG A 87 8.53 -8.31 -12.58
N PHE A 88 8.64 -9.01 -13.69
CA PHE A 88 9.82 -9.80 -14.04
C PHE A 88 9.92 -9.95 -15.56
N ASN A 89 11.09 -9.70 -16.15
CA ASN A 89 11.35 -9.87 -17.58
C ASN A 89 10.33 -9.18 -18.51
N LYS A 90 9.98 -7.92 -18.19
CA LYS A 90 8.98 -7.11 -18.93
C LYS A 90 7.55 -7.64 -18.91
N ASP A 91 7.27 -8.62 -18.06
CA ASP A 91 5.93 -9.14 -17.82
C ASP A 91 5.61 -9.08 -16.33
N VAL A 92 4.37 -9.43 -15.97
CA VAL A 92 3.92 -9.52 -14.58
C VAL A 92 3.50 -10.95 -14.26
N GLN A 93 4.20 -11.53 -13.29
CA GLN A 93 3.84 -12.83 -12.74
C GLN A 93 2.89 -12.65 -11.56
N HIS A 94 1.90 -13.53 -11.45
CA HIS A 94 0.91 -13.51 -10.38
C HIS A 94 0.94 -14.82 -9.60
N PHE A 95 1.16 -14.72 -8.30
CA PHE A 95 1.20 -15.85 -7.40
C PHE A 95 0.01 -15.79 -6.44
N LYS A 96 -0.80 -16.84 -6.41
CA LYS A 96 -1.85 -16.97 -5.39
C LYS A 96 -1.21 -17.27 -4.04
N ILE A 97 -1.51 -16.47 -3.02
CA ILE A 97 -1.12 -16.77 -1.65
C ILE A 97 -2.14 -17.74 -1.09
N LEU A 98 -1.66 -18.92 -0.71
CA LEU A 98 -2.48 -19.98 -0.13
C LEU A 98 -2.43 -19.91 1.38
N ARG A 99 -3.42 -20.53 1.99
CA ARG A 99 -3.59 -20.62 3.44
C ARG A 99 -3.85 -22.07 3.82
N ASP A 100 -3.16 -22.56 4.85
CA ASP A 100 -3.39 -23.92 5.34
C ASP A 100 -4.50 -23.96 6.40
N GLY A 101 -4.92 -25.16 6.81
CA GLY A 101 -5.96 -25.34 7.82
C GLY A 101 -5.62 -24.77 9.21
N SER A 102 -4.35 -24.46 9.48
CA SER A 102 -3.91 -23.77 10.70
C SER A 102 -3.88 -22.25 10.55
N GLY A 103 -4.21 -21.76 9.36
CA GLY A 103 -4.27 -20.36 9.03
C GLY A 103 -2.96 -19.74 8.56
N LYS A 104 -1.90 -20.53 8.34
CA LYS A 104 -0.59 -20.03 7.89
C LYS A 104 -0.56 -19.77 6.39
N PHE A 105 0.15 -18.72 5.98
CA PHE A 105 0.25 -18.27 4.59
C PHE A 105 1.47 -18.87 3.88
N PHE A 106 1.34 -19.20 2.60
CA PHE A 106 2.45 -19.71 1.79
C PHE A 106 2.23 -19.53 0.30
N LEU A 107 3.33 -19.42 -0.46
CA LEU A 107 3.32 -19.59 -1.92
C LEU A 107 3.60 -21.04 -2.32
N TRP A 108 4.49 -21.71 -1.56
CA TRP A 108 5.02 -23.03 -1.89
C TRP A 108 5.08 -23.96 -0.68
N VAL A 109 6.29 -24.19 -0.13
CA VAL A 109 6.55 -25.16 0.94
C VAL A 109 6.67 -24.46 2.29
N VAL A 110 7.34 -23.30 2.33
CA VAL A 110 7.56 -22.54 3.57
C VAL A 110 6.29 -21.78 3.93
N LYS A 111 5.90 -21.90 5.21
CA LYS A 111 4.66 -21.33 5.76
C LYS A 111 4.96 -20.23 6.77
N PHE A 112 4.17 -19.17 6.71
CA PHE A 112 4.37 -17.95 7.48
C PHE A 112 3.14 -17.63 8.34
N PRO A 113 3.33 -17.03 9.51
CA PRO A 113 2.23 -16.62 10.39
C PRO A 113 1.48 -15.38 9.88
N SER A 114 2.06 -14.62 8.95
CA SER A 114 1.41 -13.44 8.34
C SER A 114 1.94 -13.19 6.93
N ILE A 115 1.18 -12.43 6.14
CA ILE A 115 1.57 -12.03 4.78
C ILE A 115 2.79 -11.11 4.81
N THR A 116 2.91 -10.22 5.81
CA THR A 116 4.10 -9.38 5.99
C THR A 116 5.35 -10.24 6.15
N LYS A 117 5.31 -11.29 6.98
CA LYS A 117 6.46 -12.21 7.15
C LYS A 117 6.75 -13.02 5.88
N LEU A 118 5.73 -13.39 5.11
CA LEU A 118 5.90 -14.01 3.81
C LEU A 118 6.64 -13.07 2.84
N ILE A 119 6.22 -11.80 2.77
CA ILE A 119 6.86 -10.79 1.93
C ILE A 119 8.30 -10.54 2.36
N ASP A 120 8.54 -10.32 3.66
CA ASP A 120 9.89 -10.07 4.18
C ASP A 120 10.86 -11.22 3.88
N TYR A 121 10.40 -12.46 4.00
CA TYR A 121 11.18 -13.62 3.59
C TYR A 121 11.53 -13.57 2.09
N HIS A 122 10.55 -13.24 1.25
CA HIS A 122 10.72 -13.21 -0.20
C HIS A 122 11.44 -11.96 -0.73
N LYS A 123 11.81 -11.01 0.15
CA LYS A 123 12.81 -9.96 -0.16
C LYS A 123 14.24 -10.51 -0.25
N GLN A 124 14.48 -11.73 0.25
CA GLN A 124 15.79 -12.38 0.23
C GLN A 124 15.76 -13.76 -0.44
N ALA A 125 14.58 -14.37 -0.58
CA ALA A 125 14.39 -15.69 -1.18
C ALA A 125 13.43 -15.62 -2.37
N SER A 126 13.65 -16.45 -3.39
CA SER A 126 12.83 -16.35 -4.60
C SER A 126 11.37 -16.74 -4.38
N VAL A 127 10.45 -16.02 -5.04
CA VAL A 127 9.02 -16.36 -5.14
C VAL A 127 8.72 -17.38 -6.23
N SER A 128 9.66 -17.71 -7.12
CA SER A 128 9.47 -18.71 -8.18
C SER A 128 10.33 -19.95 -7.93
N ARG A 129 9.89 -21.10 -8.46
CA ARG A 129 10.65 -22.37 -8.42
C ARG A 129 11.55 -22.56 -9.64
N THR A 130 11.32 -21.80 -10.71
CA THR A 130 11.99 -21.95 -12.01
C THR A 130 12.93 -20.80 -12.31
N GLU A 131 12.64 -19.60 -11.80
CA GLU A 131 13.39 -18.37 -12.07
C GLU A 131 13.73 -17.67 -10.76
N THR A 132 14.83 -16.91 -10.73
CA THR A 132 15.22 -16.15 -9.52
C THR A 132 14.50 -14.79 -9.51
N ILE A 133 13.32 -14.79 -8.91
CA ILE A 133 12.47 -13.60 -8.73
C ILE A 133 12.46 -13.24 -7.25
N ILE A 134 13.04 -12.10 -6.86
CA ILE A 134 13.12 -11.62 -5.48
C ILE A 134 12.32 -10.32 -5.35
N LEU A 135 11.59 -10.17 -4.24
CA LEU A 135 10.79 -8.97 -3.97
C LEU A 135 11.69 -7.76 -3.71
N LYS A 136 11.44 -6.68 -4.44
CA LYS A 136 12.11 -5.40 -4.23
C LYS A 136 11.05 -4.35 -3.94
N GLU A 137 11.17 -3.71 -2.78
CA GLU A 137 10.46 -2.46 -2.54
C GLU A 137 11.21 -1.35 -3.26
N VAL A 138 10.49 -0.55 -4.04
CA VAL A 138 11.04 0.70 -4.54
C VAL A 138 11.14 1.63 -3.34
N GLN A 139 12.35 1.82 -2.85
CA GLN A 139 12.66 2.98 -2.01
C GLN A 139 12.57 4.20 -2.94
N ASP A 140 11.70 5.15 -2.60
CA ASP A 140 11.55 6.41 -3.34
C ASP A 140 12.85 7.25 -3.34
N ASP A 141 13.90 6.77 -2.67
CA ASP A 141 15.20 7.42 -2.48
C ASP A 141 16.10 7.46 -3.73
N ASN A 142 15.72 6.79 -4.83
CA ASN A 142 16.47 6.77 -6.09
C ASN A 142 15.61 7.14 -7.32
N VAL A 143 14.59 7.97 -7.12
CA VAL A 143 13.95 8.67 -8.22
C VAL A 143 14.84 9.88 -8.56
N PRO A 144 15.59 9.89 -9.68
CA PRO A 144 16.34 11.07 -10.09
C PRO A 144 15.33 12.19 -10.34
N ALA A 145 15.23 13.15 -9.41
CA ALA A 145 14.40 14.35 -9.45
C ALA A 145 13.27 14.24 -10.50
N GLN A 146 12.31 13.33 -10.27
CA GLN A 146 11.17 13.19 -11.18
C GLN A 146 10.55 14.57 -11.25
N THR A 147 10.36 15.06 -12.48
CA THR A 147 9.69 16.31 -12.80
C THR A 147 8.40 16.38 -11.97
N THR A 148 8.46 17.06 -10.83
CA THR A 148 7.34 17.10 -9.91
C THR A 148 6.23 17.80 -10.64
N GLN A 149 5.11 17.10 -10.86
CA GLN A 149 4.00 17.69 -11.58
C GLN A 149 3.54 18.89 -10.77
N LYS A 150 3.67 20.09 -11.34
CA LYS A 150 3.12 21.30 -10.76
C LYS A 150 1.71 21.50 -11.29
N VAL A 151 0.83 21.92 -10.41
CA VAL A 151 -0.55 22.26 -10.75
C VAL A 151 -0.85 23.66 -10.25
N THR A 152 -1.70 24.39 -10.99
CA THR A 152 -2.11 25.75 -10.63
C THR A 152 -3.48 25.71 -9.98
N CYS A 153 -3.61 26.32 -8.80
CA CYS A 153 -4.87 26.43 -8.09
C CYS A 153 -5.82 27.36 -8.83
N MET A 154 -7.02 26.88 -9.15
CA MET A 154 -8.03 27.61 -9.91
C MET A 154 -8.98 28.42 -9.02
N TYR A 155 -9.03 28.05 -7.74
CA TYR A 155 -9.91 28.63 -6.72
C TYR A 155 -9.16 28.73 -5.39
N ASP A 156 -9.67 29.56 -4.49
CA ASP A 156 -9.25 29.57 -3.09
C ASP A 156 -9.80 28.33 -2.39
N PHE A 157 -9.01 27.78 -1.46
CA PHE A 157 -9.41 26.62 -0.69
C PHE A 157 -9.07 26.82 0.79
N LYS A 158 -10.11 26.72 1.62
CA LYS A 158 -10.00 26.83 3.07
C LYS A 158 -10.19 25.42 3.65
N PRO A 159 -9.17 24.91 4.36
CA PRO A 159 -9.22 23.57 4.91
C PRO A 159 -10.31 23.46 5.98
N VAL A 160 -11.02 22.34 5.98
CA VAL A 160 -11.97 21.94 7.03
C VAL A 160 -11.26 21.10 8.08
N ASP A 161 -10.37 20.21 7.65
CA ASP A 161 -9.57 19.31 8.49
C ASP A 161 -8.08 19.68 8.49
N ASP A 162 -7.36 19.26 9.54
CA ASP A 162 -5.95 19.64 9.78
C ASP A 162 -4.96 19.03 8.77
N ASP A 163 -5.37 17.99 8.04
CA ASP A 163 -4.56 17.34 6.99
C ASP A 163 -4.75 17.94 5.59
N GLU A 164 -5.69 18.88 5.44
CA GLU A 164 -5.96 19.59 4.19
C GLU A 164 -5.02 20.79 3.99
N LEU A 165 -4.61 21.01 2.74
CA LEU A 165 -3.66 22.04 2.34
C LEU A 165 -4.38 23.36 2.03
N PRO A 166 -4.19 24.44 2.81
CA PRO A 166 -4.70 25.76 2.43
C PRO A 166 -3.94 26.32 1.21
N PHE A 167 -4.69 26.90 0.26
CA PHE A 167 -4.12 27.61 -0.90
C PHE A 167 -5.07 28.68 -1.43
N SER A 168 -4.50 29.63 -2.17
CA SER A 168 -5.24 30.67 -2.90
C SER A 168 -5.22 30.42 -4.40
N LYS A 169 -6.21 30.94 -5.12
CA LYS A 169 -6.24 30.93 -6.58
C LYS A 169 -4.95 31.53 -7.13
N GLY A 170 -4.31 30.79 -8.03
CA GLY A 170 -3.02 31.14 -8.63
C GLY A 170 -1.82 30.49 -7.95
N ASP A 171 -1.95 29.93 -6.75
CA ASP A 171 -0.87 29.19 -6.09
C ASP A 171 -0.43 28.00 -6.95
N GLN A 172 0.87 27.70 -6.89
CA GLN A 172 1.42 26.48 -7.46
C GLN A 172 1.58 25.42 -6.39
N ILE A 173 1.03 24.24 -6.66
CA ILE A 173 1.21 23.06 -5.83
C ILE A 173 2.12 22.07 -6.55
N GLU A 174 3.18 21.67 -5.89
CA GLU A 174 4.02 20.54 -6.27
C GLU A 174 3.34 19.25 -5.80
N VAL A 175 2.94 18.38 -6.73
CA VAL A 175 2.27 17.12 -6.38
C VAL A 175 3.28 16.14 -5.79
N VAL A 176 3.06 15.76 -4.53
CA VAL A 176 3.90 14.84 -3.76
C VAL A 176 3.39 13.41 -3.87
N GLU A 177 2.07 13.22 -3.76
CA GLU A 177 1.43 11.91 -3.84
C GLU A 177 0.13 12.00 -4.63
N LYS A 178 -0.04 11.07 -5.56
CA LYS A 178 -1.28 10.90 -6.30
C LYS A 178 -1.94 9.64 -5.79
N ASP A 179 -2.91 9.80 -4.91
CA ASP A 179 -3.87 8.73 -4.75
C ASP A 179 -4.77 8.68 -6.00
N ILE A 180 -5.05 7.47 -6.46
CA ILE A 180 -5.88 7.18 -7.64
C ILE A 180 -7.31 6.86 -7.19
N VAL A 181 -7.50 6.56 -5.90
CA VAL A 181 -8.78 6.11 -5.34
C VAL A 181 -9.57 7.31 -4.80
N ASP A 182 -8.89 8.24 -4.13
CA ASP A 182 -9.54 9.43 -3.56
C ASP A 182 -9.41 10.63 -4.50
N SER A 183 -10.46 11.46 -4.58
CA SER A 183 -10.49 12.69 -5.41
C SER A 183 -9.56 13.82 -4.89
N TRP A 184 -8.52 13.43 -4.14
CA TRP A 184 -7.60 14.27 -3.39
C TRP A 184 -6.17 13.81 -3.65
N TRP A 185 -5.28 14.77 -3.86
CA TRP A 185 -3.84 14.54 -3.95
C TRP A 185 -3.14 15.18 -2.78
N LYS A 186 -1.97 14.67 -2.44
CA LYS A 186 -1.08 15.33 -1.47
C LYS A 186 -0.07 16.17 -2.21
N GLY A 187 0.11 17.41 -1.77
CA GLY A 187 1.04 18.32 -2.42
C GLY A 187 1.68 19.29 -1.45
N LYS A 188 2.69 19.99 -1.96
CA LYS A 188 3.35 21.11 -1.28
C LYS A 188 2.98 22.41 -1.98
N ASN A 189 2.35 23.33 -1.26
CA ASN A 189 2.13 24.68 -1.77
C ASN A 189 3.49 25.40 -1.85
N LEU A 190 3.88 25.83 -3.05
CA LEU A 190 5.19 26.46 -3.29
C LEU A 190 5.29 27.88 -2.73
N SER A 191 4.15 28.58 -2.57
CA SER A 191 4.09 29.91 -1.98
C SER A 191 4.27 29.87 -0.45
N THR A 192 3.69 28.85 0.21
CA THR A 192 3.67 28.77 1.69
C THR A 192 4.59 27.71 2.27
N GLY A 193 5.07 26.77 1.45
CA GLY A 193 5.86 25.61 1.87
C GLY A 193 5.07 24.52 2.60
N LYS A 194 3.77 24.72 2.88
CA LYS A 194 2.92 23.75 3.59
C LYS A 194 2.64 22.51 2.74
N ILE A 195 2.46 21.37 3.40
CA ILE A 195 2.14 20.08 2.79
C ILE A 195 0.81 19.59 3.34
N GLY A 196 -0.07 19.11 2.47
CA GLY A 196 -1.37 18.56 2.86
C GLY A 196 -2.15 18.04 1.66
N LEU A 197 -3.39 17.62 1.91
CA LEU A 197 -4.32 17.13 0.90
C LEU A 197 -5.03 18.29 0.20
N PHE A 198 -5.19 18.20 -1.12
CA PHE A 198 -5.99 19.16 -1.89
C PHE A 198 -6.86 18.44 -2.93
N PRO A 199 -8.06 18.98 -3.23
CA PRO A 199 -8.98 18.33 -4.15
C PRO A 199 -8.55 18.54 -5.62
N ILE A 200 -8.60 17.47 -6.41
CA ILE A 200 -8.06 17.46 -7.79
C ILE A 200 -8.81 18.44 -8.70
N ASN A 201 -10.12 18.64 -8.46
CA ASN A 201 -10.96 19.53 -9.25
C ASN A 201 -10.71 21.04 -8.98
N TYR A 202 -9.89 21.38 -7.98
CA TYR A 202 -9.52 22.76 -7.67
C TYR A 202 -8.26 23.22 -8.40
N VAL A 203 -7.62 22.34 -9.17
CA VAL A 203 -6.35 22.62 -9.81
C VAL A 203 -6.37 22.30 -11.31
N LYS A 204 -5.56 23.01 -12.09
CA LYS A 204 -5.28 22.68 -13.49
C LYS A 204 -3.82 22.27 -13.66
N LYS A 205 -3.58 21.40 -14.63
CA LYS A 205 -2.22 21.03 -15.07
C LYS A 205 -1.62 22.13 -15.94
#